data_AF-A0A3B1KJA2-F1
#
_entry.id   AF-A0A3B1KJA2-F1
#
_cell.length_a   1.000
_cell.length_b   1.000
_cell.length_c   1.000
_cell.angle_alpha   90.00
_cell.angle_beta   90.00
_cell.angle_gamma   90.00
#
_symmetry.space_group_name_H-M   'P 1'
#
loop_
_entity.id
_entity.type
_entity.pdbx_description
1 polymer ?
#
loop_
_entity_poly.entity_id
_entity_poly.type
_entity_poly.pdbx_seq_one_letter_code
_entity_poly.pdbx_strand_id
1 'polypeptide(L)'
;VEDFLRSVTLSKLNNNQAELLDKPLTHIELTKVLSLMPNQKSPGPNGFQKLIRNTVIPQHKNTALITLILKQDKKTSECSSYCPISLINADIKNISKALSISLESVHRKCGSVKSTLLVLN
;
A
#
# COMPACT_ATOMS: atom_id res chain seq x y z
N VAL A 1 11.58 -2.14 -23.05
CA VAL A 1 10.88 -2.77 -21.91
C VAL A 1 11.26 -4.24 -21.79
N GLU A 2 11.12 -5.02 -22.86
CA GLU A 2 11.59 -6.43 -22.95
C GLU A 2 13.04 -6.64 -22.49
N ASP A 3 13.98 -5.81 -22.96
CA ASP A 3 15.40 -5.94 -22.59
C ASP A 3 15.66 -5.71 -21.09
N PHE A 4 14.91 -4.78 -20.50
CA PHE A 4 14.94 -4.53 -19.06
C PHE A 4 14.40 -5.74 -18.28
N LEU A 5 13.26 -6.30 -18.71
CA LEU A 5 12.65 -7.46 -18.06
C LEU A 5 13.54 -8.71 -18.13
N ARG A 6 14.32 -8.88 -19.21
CA ARG A 6 15.30 -9.98 -19.36
C ARG A 6 16.54 -9.80 -18.49
N SER A 7 16.95 -8.56 -18.21
CA SER A 7 18.09 -8.27 -17.35
C SER A 7 17.81 -8.53 -15.85
N VAL A 8 16.54 -8.51 -15.45
CA VAL A 8 16.14 -8.74 -14.06
C VAL A 8 16.01 -10.23 -13.80
N THR A 9 16.89 -10.79 -12.98
CA THR A 9 16.79 -12.19 -12.52
C THR A 9 15.67 -12.31 -11.48
N LEU A 10 14.42 -12.48 -11.96
CA LEU A 10 13.29 -12.75 -11.09
C LEU A 10 13.41 -14.17 -10.52
N SER A 11 13.39 -14.28 -9.19
CA SER A 11 13.38 -15.58 -8.53
C SER A 11 12.06 -16.28 -8.83
N LYS A 12 12.11 -17.40 -9.55
CA LYS A 12 10.92 -18.18 -9.89
C LYS A 12 10.39 -18.87 -8.63
N LEU A 13 9.09 -18.74 -8.37
CA LEU A 13 8.44 -19.38 -7.23
C LEU A 13 8.31 -20.90 -7.47
N ASN A 14 8.47 -21.69 -6.42
CA ASN A 14 8.14 -23.11 -6.45
C ASN A 14 6.62 -23.31 -6.34
N ASN A 15 6.09 -24.42 -6.87
CA ASN A 15 4.65 -24.72 -6.87
C ASN A 15 4.02 -24.64 -5.46
N ASN A 16 4.72 -25.14 -4.43
CA ASN A 16 4.25 -25.10 -3.04
C ASN A 16 4.18 -23.67 -2.49
N GLN A 17 5.06 -22.77 -2.95
CA GLN A 17 5.05 -21.36 -2.54
C GLN A 17 3.92 -20.59 -3.22
N ALA A 18 3.64 -20.91 -4.49
CA ALA A 18 2.49 -20.35 -5.20
C ALA A 18 1.17 -20.76 -4.52
N GLU A 19 1.01 -22.05 -4.22
CA GLU A 19 -0.16 -22.57 -3.50
C GLU A 19 -0.32 -21.96 -2.10
N LEU A 20 0.79 -21.63 -1.42
CA LEU A 20 0.74 -20.93 -0.14
C LEU A 20 0.25 -19.48 -0.29
N LEU A 21 0.66 -18.78 -1.35
CA LEU A 21 0.28 -17.39 -1.62
C LEU A 21 -1.15 -17.24 -2.15
N ASP A 22 -1.69 -18.26 -2.81
CA ASP A 22 -3.07 -18.26 -3.30
C ASP A 22 -4.11 -18.48 -2.19
N LYS A 23 -3.66 -18.79 -0.96
CA LYS A 23 -4.56 -18.95 0.20
C LYS A 23 -5.17 -17.59 0.61
N PRO A 24 -6.43 -17.58 1.07
CA PRO A 24 -7.07 -16.35 1.54
C PRO A 24 -6.39 -15.81 2.80
N LEU A 25 -6.34 -14.48 2.92
CA LEU A 25 -5.81 -13.79 4.10
C LEU A 25 -6.58 -14.16 5.36
N THR A 26 -5.85 -14.60 6.38
CA THR A 26 -6.41 -15.03 7.67
C THR A 26 -6.58 -13.85 8.63
N HIS A 27 -7.49 -13.99 9.61
CA HIS A 27 -7.69 -12.97 10.65
C HIS A 27 -6.42 -12.70 11.47
N ILE A 28 -5.57 -13.71 11.68
CA ILE A 28 -4.31 -13.57 12.42
C ILE A 28 -3.35 -12.62 11.68
N GLU A 29 -3.23 -12.79 10.35
CA GLU A 29 -2.42 -11.91 9.52
C GLU A 29 -2.95 -10.47 9.53
N LEU A 30 -4.28 -10.29 9.50
CA LEU A 30 -4.89 -8.97 9.58
C LEU A 30 -4.63 -8.29 10.93
N THR A 31 -4.79 -8.99 12.05
CA THR A 31 -4.46 -8.45 13.38
C THR A 31 -2.98 -8.09 13.49
N LYS A 32 -2.11 -8.93 12.92
CA LYS A 32 -0.66 -8.65 12.86
C LYS A 32 -0.40 -7.38 12.05
N VAL A 33 -1.04 -7.19 10.90
CA VAL A 33 -0.92 -5.95 10.11
C VAL A 33 -1.32 -4.72 10.91
N LEU A 34 -2.44 -4.80 11.63
CA LEU A 34 -2.91 -3.68 12.46
C LEU A 34 -1.90 -3.32 13.55
N SER A 35 -1.31 -4.32 14.22
CA SER A 35 -0.27 -4.09 15.23
C SER A 35 1.03 -3.51 14.66
N LEU A 36 1.36 -3.83 13.41
CA LEU A 36 2.57 -3.37 12.72
C LEU A 36 2.39 -1.98 12.09
N MET A 37 1.15 -1.54 11.87
CA MET A 37 0.91 -0.25 11.22
C MET A 37 1.10 0.90 12.20
N PRO A 38 1.81 1.98 11.80
CA PRO A 38 1.99 3.12 12.69
C PRO A 38 0.64 3.78 12.99
N ASN A 39 0.37 3.98 14.28
CA ASN A 39 -0.74 4.81 14.74
C ASN A 39 -0.48 6.27 14.32
N GLN A 40 -1.56 7.04 14.10
CA GLN A 40 -1.52 8.48 13.73
C GLN A 40 -1.29 8.84 12.25
N LYS A 41 -1.63 7.95 11.31
CA LYS A 41 -1.63 8.32 9.88
C LYS A 41 -2.91 9.06 9.51
N SER A 42 -2.79 9.96 8.53
CA SER A 42 -3.94 10.65 7.95
C SER A 42 -4.95 9.61 7.46
N PRO A 43 -6.21 9.68 7.92
CA PRO A 43 -7.26 8.78 7.49
C PRO A 43 -7.53 9.00 6.00
N GLY A 44 -7.70 7.91 5.26
CA GLY A 44 -8.15 8.00 3.86
C GLY A 44 -9.54 8.65 3.76
N PRO A 45 -10.05 8.87 2.53
CA PRO A 45 -11.33 9.55 2.32
C PRO A 45 -12.54 8.94 3.06
N ASN A 46 -12.44 7.68 3.51
CA ASN A 46 -13.44 7.01 4.35
C ASN A 46 -13.39 7.39 5.85
N GLY A 47 -12.52 8.32 6.27
CA GLY A 47 -12.51 8.95 7.60
C GLY A 47 -11.98 8.09 8.76
N PHE A 48 -12.16 6.76 8.73
CA PHE A 48 -11.69 5.82 9.75
C PHE A 48 -11.29 4.49 9.15
N GLN A 49 -10.33 3.79 9.79
CA GLN A 49 -9.95 2.42 9.45
C GLN A 49 -11.11 1.49 9.80
N LYS A 50 -12.10 1.41 8.92
CA LYS A 50 -13.19 0.46 9.06
C LYS A 50 -12.62 -0.88 8.67
N LEU A 51 -12.03 -1.53 9.69
CA LEU A 51 -11.69 -2.93 9.80
C LEU A 51 -12.36 -3.74 8.69
N ILE A 52 -11.59 -4.58 7.98
CA ILE A 52 -12.05 -5.59 7.02
C ILE A 52 -13.06 -6.50 7.75
N ARG A 53 -14.28 -6.03 8.02
CA ARG A 53 -15.26 -6.74 8.86
C ARG A 53 -15.85 -7.93 8.10
N ASN A 54 -15.78 -7.88 6.77
CA ASN A 54 -16.52 -8.81 5.93
C ASN A 54 -15.66 -9.45 4.84
N THR A 55 -14.31 -9.30 4.84
CA THR A 55 -13.41 -9.66 3.71
C THR A 55 -13.80 -9.10 2.34
N VAL A 56 -14.85 -8.28 2.29
CA VAL A 56 -15.32 -7.58 1.10
C VAL A 56 -14.34 -6.48 0.78
N ILE A 57 -13.98 -6.44 -0.48
CA ILE A 57 -13.09 -5.43 -0.96
C ILE A 57 -13.86 -4.10 -1.10
N PRO A 58 -13.32 -2.95 -0.62
CA PRO A 58 -14.06 -1.69 -0.64
C PRO A 58 -14.56 -1.33 -2.04
N GLN A 59 -15.78 -0.82 -2.18
CA GLN A 59 -16.33 -0.44 -3.50
C GLN A 59 -15.49 0.66 -4.19
N HIS A 60 -14.76 1.48 -3.44
CA HIS A 60 -13.94 2.58 -3.93
C HIS A 60 -12.43 2.29 -3.87
N LYS A 61 -11.98 1.09 -4.29
CA LYS A 61 -10.54 0.76 -4.23
C LYS A 61 -9.65 1.63 -5.10
N ASN A 62 -10.17 2.03 -6.26
CA ASN A 62 -9.42 2.75 -7.29
C ASN A 62 -9.58 4.27 -7.16
N THR A 63 -10.06 4.76 -6.00
CA THR A 63 -10.20 6.19 -5.74
C THR A 63 -9.15 6.65 -4.74
N ALA A 64 -8.73 7.90 -4.89
CA ALA A 64 -7.83 8.59 -3.97
C ALA A 64 -8.30 10.04 -3.81
N LEU A 65 -8.09 10.60 -2.61
CA LEU A 65 -8.29 12.02 -2.36
C LEU A 65 -6.99 12.76 -2.73
N ILE A 66 -7.08 13.71 -3.66
CA ILE A 66 -5.93 14.54 -4.04
C ILE A 66 -5.96 15.80 -3.17
N THR A 67 -4.89 16.00 -2.39
CA THR A 67 -4.70 17.19 -1.55
C THR A 67 -3.42 17.91 -1.98
N LEU A 68 -3.46 19.24 -2.04
CA LEU A 68 -2.29 20.07 -2.34
C LEU A 68 -1.60 20.50 -1.05
N ILE A 69 -0.31 20.21 -0.91
CA ILE A 69 0.52 20.69 0.20
C ILE A 69 1.47 21.77 -0.31
N LEU A 70 1.48 22.94 0.32
CA LEU A 70 2.43 24.01 0.01
C LEU A 70 3.85 23.57 0.38
N LYS A 71 4.78 23.69 -0.57
CA LYS A 71 6.22 23.46 -0.31
C LYS A 71 6.74 24.55 0.64
N GLN A 72 7.67 24.17 1.52
CA GLN A 72 8.33 25.11 2.42
C GLN A 72 9.02 26.22 1.60
N ASP A 73 8.94 27.46 2.10
CA ASP A 73 9.57 28.66 1.54
C ASP A 73 9.09 29.12 0.17
N LYS A 74 7.89 28.70 -0.28
CA LYS A 74 7.30 29.14 -1.54
C LYS A 74 6.05 30.00 -1.37
N LYS A 75 5.76 30.85 -2.37
CA LYS A 75 4.60 31.76 -2.38
C LYS A 75 3.31 31.00 -2.67
N THR A 76 2.22 31.36 -1.97
CA THR A 76 0.87 30.77 -2.13
C THR A 76 0.18 31.13 -3.44
N SER A 77 0.66 32.15 -4.15
CA SER A 77 0.06 32.64 -5.39
C SER A 77 0.44 31.83 -6.64
N GLU A 78 1.44 30.94 -6.54
CA GLU A 78 1.96 30.18 -7.67
C GLU A 78 1.56 28.69 -7.58
N CYS A 79 1.00 28.14 -8.66
CA CYS A 79 0.57 26.74 -8.71
C CYS A 79 1.76 25.75 -8.53
N SER A 80 2.95 26.11 -9.04
CA SER A 80 4.20 25.33 -8.92
C SER A 80 4.72 25.22 -7.47
N SER A 81 4.19 26.05 -6.56
CA SER A 81 4.50 26.02 -5.13
C SER A 81 3.85 24.87 -4.39
N TYR A 82 2.83 24.25 -4.98
CA TYR A 82 2.11 23.14 -4.36
C TYR A 82 2.66 21.78 -4.81
N CYS A 83 2.57 20.80 -3.92
CA CYS A 83 2.87 19.41 -4.16
C CYS A 83 1.56 18.61 -4.05
N PRO A 84 1.07 18.01 -5.14
CA PRO A 84 -0.11 17.15 -5.07
C PRO A 84 0.23 15.84 -4.36
N ILE A 85 -0.65 15.42 -3.45
CA ILE A 85 -0.55 14.16 -2.72
C ILE A 85 -1.86 13.40 -2.87
N SER A 86 -1.75 12.15 -3.31
CA SER A 86 -2.88 11.23 -3.42
C SER A 86 -3.00 10.38 -2.16
N LEU A 87 -4.08 10.59 -1.40
CA LEU A 87 -4.39 9.81 -0.20
C LEU A 87 -5.33 8.66 -0.55
N ILE A 88 -4.78 7.45 -0.55
CA ILE A 88 -5.50 6.21 -0.85
C ILE A 88 -6.29 5.69 0.36
N ASN A 89 -7.30 4.85 0.09
CA ASN A 89 -8.13 4.24 1.12
C ASN A 89 -7.32 3.39 2.12
N ALA A 90 -7.61 3.56 3.41
CA ALA A 90 -6.88 2.90 4.50
C ALA A 90 -7.02 1.37 4.45
N ASP A 91 -8.17 0.86 4.01
CA ASP A 91 -8.39 -0.59 3.88
C ASP A 91 -7.53 -1.21 2.78
N ILE A 92 -7.31 -0.49 1.68
CA ILE A 92 -6.44 -0.92 0.58
C ILE A 92 -4.98 -0.97 1.05
N LYS A 93 -4.59 -0.01 1.87
CA LYS A 93 -3.28 0.05 2.50
C LYS A 93 -3.06 -1.12 3.47
N ASN A 94 -4.08 -1.48 4.26
CA ASN A 94 -4.06 -2.65 5.13
C ASN A 94 -3.93 -3.94 4.32
N ILE A 95 -4.72 -4.10 3.25
CA ILE A 95 -4.64 -5.26 2.33
C ILE A 95 -3.26 -5.34 1.68
N SER A 96 -2.73 -4.23 1.18
CA SER A 96 -1.39 -4.16 0.58
C SER A 96 -0.30 -4.58 1.58
N LYS A 97 -0.42 -4.15 2.84
CA LYS A 97 0.52 -4.56 3.89
C LYS A 97 0.36 -6.04 4.25
N ALA A 98 -0.86 -6.58 4.27
CA ALA A 98 -1.12 -8.00 4.46
C ALA A 98 -0.47 -8.84 3.36
N LEU A 99 -0.69 -8.47 2.09
CA LEU A 99 -0.07 -9.13 0.94
C LEU A 99 1.46 -9.05 0.96
N SER A 100 2.02 -7.91 1.38
CA SER A 100 3.47 -7.76 1.57
C SER A 100 4.01 -8.76 2.59
N ILE A 101 3.32 -8.98 3.70
CA ILE A 101 3.73 -9.95 4.72
C ILE A 101 3.65 -11.38 4.18
N SER A 102 2.59 -11.71 3.44
CA SER A 102 2.46 -13.03 2.81
C SER A 102 3.57 -13.26 1.79
N LEU A 103 3.94 -12.24 1.00
CA LEU A 103 5.06 -12.30 0.05
C LEU A 103 6.43 -12.37 0.75
N GLU A 104 6.62 -11.67 1.85
CA GLU A 104 7.84 -11.74 2.67
C GLU A 104 8.10 -13.17 3.17
N SER A 105 7.04 -13.96 3.44
CA SER A 105 7.17 -15.37 3.83
C SER A 105 7.80 -16.27 2.74
N VAL A 106 7.66 -15.86 1.49
CA VAL A 106 8.15 -16.59 0.30
C VAL A 106 9.46 -15.99 -0.23
N HIS A 107 9.66 -14.68 -0.07
CA HIS A 107 10.83 -13.98 -0.59
C HIS A 107 11.33 -12.88 0.36
N ARG A 108 12.52 -13.07 0.95
CA ARG A 108 13.09 -12.20 2.01
C ARG A 108 13.54 -10.80 1.54
N LYS A 109 13.46 -10.48 0.24
CA LYS A 109 13.90 -9.19 -0.32
C LYS A 109 12.82 -8.10 -0.41
N CYS A 110 11.57 -8.37 -0.03
CA CYS A 110 10.54 -7.33 -0.07
C CYS A 110 10.74 -6.36 1.11
N GLY A 111 11.48 -5.28 0.88
CA GLY A 111 11.74 -4.25 1.88
C GLY A 111 10.42 -3.70 2.40
N SER A 112 10.30 -3.65 3.74
CA SER A 112 9.12 -3.17 4.45
C SER A 112 8.56 -1.92 3.77
N VAL A 113 7.38 -2.03 3.16
CA VAL A 113 6.66 -0.89 2.59
C VAL A 113 6.31 0.01 3.77
N LYS A 114 7.24 0.91 4.12
CA LYS A 114 6.91 2.09 4.91
C LYS A 114 5.81 2.72 4.11
N SER A 115 4.65 2.83 4.73
CA SER A 115 3.50 3.48 4.14
C SER A 115 3.78 4.98 4.12
N THR A 116 4.73 5.35 3.28
CA THR A 116 5.00 6.65 2.73
C THR A 116 3.80 6.97 1.85
N LEU A 117 3.35 8.21 1.91
CA LEU A 117 2.41 8.76 0.93
C LEU A 117 2.90 8.33 -0.46
N LEU A 118 2.09 7.56 -1.19
CA LEU A 118 2.41 7.26 -2.57
C LEU A 118 2.27 8.58 -3.34
N VAL A 119 3.39 9.27 -3.49
CA VAL A 119 3.54 10.37 -4.43
C VAL A 119 3.58 9.71 -5.80
N LEU A 120 2.43 9.62 -6.44
CA LEU A 120 2.36 9.38 -7.87
C LEU A 120 2.65 10.73 -8.54
N ASN A 121 3.87 10.88 -9.07
CA ASN A 121 4.23 11.96 -10.00
C ASN A 121 3.75 11.61 -11.40
#